data_AF-A0A522CV55-F1
#
_entry.id   AF-A0A522CV55-F1
#
_cell.length_a   1.000
_cell.length_b   1.000
_cell.length_c   1.000
_cell.angle_alpha   90.00
_cell.angle_beta   90.00
_cell.angle_gamma   90.00
#
_symmetry.space_group_name_H-M   'P 1'
#
loop_
_entity.id
_entity.type
_entity.pdbx_description
1 polymer ?
#
loop_
_entity_poly.entity_id
_entity_poly.type
_entity_poly.pdbx_seq_one_letter_code
_entity_poly.pdbx_strand_id
1 'polypeptide(L)'
;MNFSKDKHIIIPICLALAGIVAWRSWQDLHPPPRPQRAFFDTYDFVRSDEGLAAAAVSGDSRNDDRALVVWAGDFKMKGGKLSLAATPVKAVSLPQREIILLYTLDAMPKSVEELAENLAANAETWKNQGDLVNDIYLDGPDDKKGLTEMLEQCNPLREKLHNGYWFGIFLSRKAIETLPDRQKQIDNASKSLRTMIFNAKESQQPDEKLEDMIQKLDKYELPFMLVMEDTPDFARLQQRLKPEPERFAGFILIKDKTNTQ
;
A
#
# COMPACT_ATOMS: atom_id res chain seq x y z
N MET A 1 -50.28 9.17 -37.83
CA MET A 1 -48.96 8.77 -37.29
C MET A 1 -48.55 9.80 -36.24
N ASN A 2 -48.70 9.47 -34.96
CA ASN A 2 -48.40 10.39 -33.85
C ASN A 2 -47.04 10.03 -33.23
N PHE A 3 -45.97 10.67 -33.71
CA PHE A 3 -44.65 10.64 -33.06
C PHE A 3 -44.47 11.93 -32.22
N SER A 4 -45.06 12.01 -31.02
CA SER A 4 -44.90 13.22 -30.19
C SER A 4 -44.93 12.99 -28.68
N LYS A 5 -44.78 11.76 -28.17
CA LYS A 5 -44.76 11.51 -26.72
C LYS A 5 -43.44 10.94 -26.18
N ASP A 6 -42.58 10.37 -27.02
CA ASP A 6 -41.35 9.71 -26.54
C ASP A 6 -40.14 10.64 -26.41
N LYS A 7 -40.19 11.86 -26.97
CA LYS A 7 -39.06 12.80 -26.94
C LYS A 7 -38.83 13.45 -25.56
N HIS A 8 -39.84 13.47 -24.69
CA HIS A 8 -39.74 14.13 -23.38
C HIS A 8 -39.06 13.29 -22.30
N ILE A 9 -38.92 11.97 -22.52
CA ILE A 9 -38.26 11.05 -21.56
C ILE A 9 -36.79 10.82 -21.94
N ILE A 10 -36.46 10.86 -23.24
CA ILE A 10 -35.10 10.60 -23.72
C ILE A 10 -34.13 11.72 -23.32
N ILE A 11 -34.56 12.98 -23.37
CA ILE A 11 -33.71 14.14 -23.05
C ILE A 11 -33.21 14.12 -21.58
N PRO A 12 -34.05 13.92 -20.56
CA PRO A 12 -33.57 13.87 -19.17
C PRO A 12 -32.68 12.64 -18.90
N ILE A 13 -32.92 11.49 -19.55
CA ILE A 13 -32.04 10.31 -19.43
C ILE A 13 -30.66 10.59 -20.02
N CYS A 14 -30.59 11.19 -21.21
CA CYS A 14 -29.32 11.55 -21.83
C CYS A 14 -28.54 12.59 -21.01
N LEU A 15 -29.23 13.57 -20.41
CA LEU A 15 -28.62 14.56 -19.53
C LEU A 15 -28.10 13.94 -18.22
N ALA A 16 -28.85 13.00 -17.63
CA ALA A 16 -28.41 12.28 -16.44
C ALA A 16 -27.18 11.42 -16.72
N LEU A 17 -27.14 10.71 -17.86
CA LEU A 17 -25.98 9.93 -18.28
C LEU A 17 -24.76 10.82 -18.57
N ALA A 18 -24.95 11.95 -19.26
CA ALA A 18 -23.89 12.92 -19.49
C ALA A 18 -23.34 13.51 -18.17
N GLY A 19 -24.21 13.79 -17.21
CA GLY A 19 -23.83 14.24 -15.87
C GLY A 19 -23.02 13.18 -15.10
N ILE A 20 -23.41 11.91 -15.16
CA ILE A 20 -22.67 10.81 -14.52
C ILE A 20 -21.29 10.60 -15.17
N VAL A 21 -21.22 10.64 -16.49
CA VAL A 21 -19.94 10.51 -17.22
C VAL A 21 -19.03 11.70 -16.92
N ALA A 22 -19.56 12.93 -16.97
CA ALA A 22 -18.80 14.13 -16.63
C ALA A 22 -18.33 14.12 -15.16
N TRP A 23 -19.16 13.66 -14.23
CA TRP A 23 -18.80 13.52 -12.82
C TRP A 23 -17.71 12.47 -12.60
N ARG A 24 -17.81 11.30 -13.24
CA ARG A 24 -16.74 10.28 -13.19
C ARG A 24 -15.44 10.79 -13.80
N SER A 25 -15.50 11.40 -14.98
CA SER A 25 -14.32 11.98 -15.60
C SER A 25 -13.71 13.13 -14.77
N TRP A 26 -14.55 13.90 -14.07
CA TRP A 26 -14.07 14.91 -13.13
C TRP A 26 -13.41 14.29 -11.89
N GLN A 27 -13.94 13.20 -11.34
CA GLN A 27 -13.30 12.43 -10.27
C GLN A 27 -12.00 11.75 -10.72
N ASP A 28 -11.92 11.31 -11.98
CA ASP A 28 -10.69 10.73 -12.54
C ASP A 28 -9.60 11.80 -12.75
N LEU A 29 -9.98 13.04 -13.07
CA LEU A 29 -9.06 14.18 -13.23
C LEU A 29 -8.71 14.87 -11.90
N HIS A 30 -9.61 14.79 -10.92
CA HIS A 30 -9.46 15.30 -9.58
C HIS A 30 -9.79 14.18 -8.61
N PRO A 31 -8.90 13.18 -8.47
CA PRO A 31 -9.08 12.17 -7.45
C PRO A 31 -9.35 12.90 -6.14
N PRO A 32 -10.38 12.50 -5.37
CA PRO A 32 -10.61 13.10 -4.06
C PRO A 32 -9.27 13.06 -3.33
N PRO A 33 -8.87 14.14 -2.62
CA PRO A 33 -7.65 14.09 -1.83
C PRO A 33 -7.76 12.83 -0.99
N ARG A 34 -6.82 11.90 -1.16
CA ARG A 34 -6.78 10.68 -0.36
C ARG A 34 -7.02 11.13 1.07
N PRO A 35 -7.98 10.54 1.81
CA PRO A 35 -8.21 10.92 3.20
C PRO A 35 -6.82 11.00 3.80
N GLN A 36 -6.43 12.21 4.26
CA GLN A 36 -5.04 12.50 4.63
C GLN A 36 -4.58 11.30 5.43
N ARG A 37 -3.73 10.49 4.82
CA ARG A 37 -3.13 9.36 5.52
C ARG A 37 -2.17 10.07 6.46
N ALA A 38 -2.69 10.53 7.58
CA ALA A 38 -1.94 11.07 8.69
C ALA A 38 -1.22 9.85 9.23
N PHE A 39 -0.18 9.44 8.49
CA PHE A 39 0.53 8.22 8.74
C PHE A 39 1.13 8.35 10.13
N PHE A 40 0.89 7.33 10.94
CA PHE A 40 1.38 7.23 12.29
C PHE A 40 2.90 7.11 12.21
N ASP A 41 3.62 7.57 13.24
CA ASP A 41 5.09 7.54 13.23
C ASP A 41 5.65 6.10 13.15
N THR A 42 4.85 5.09 13.54
CA THR A 42 5.21 3.65 13.52
C THR A 42 3.98 2.77 13.35
N TYR A 43 4.08 1.71 12.55
CA TYR A 43 3.08 0.63 12.41
C TYR A 43 3.66 -0.71 12.85
N ASP A 44 2.79 -1.55 13.42
CA ASP A 44 3.20 -2.88 13.86
C ASP A 44 3.13 -3.85 12.70
N PHE A 45 4.24 -4.56 12.49
CA PHE A 45 4.33 -5.62 11.52
C PHE A 45 4.04 -6.96 12.18
N VAL A 46 3.10 -7.69 11.61
CA VAL A 46 2.78 -9.06 12.03
C VAL A 46 2.97 -9.96 10.83
N ARG A 47 3.99 -10.82 10.86
CA ARG A 47 4.21 -11.81 9.80
C ARG A 47 3.32 -13.03 9.98
N SER A 48 2.89 -13.65 8.88
CA SER A 48 2.13 -14.91 8.92
C SER A 48 2.97 -16.13 9.28
N ASP A 49 4.28 -16.10 9.04
CA ASP A 49 5.22 -17.18 9.42
C ASP A 49 5.49 -17.26 10.93
N GLU A 50 5.28 -16.15 11.66
CA GLU A 50 5.17 -16.09 13.12
C GLU A 50 3.83 -16.70 13.61
N GLY A 51 2.90 -16.94 12.68
CA GLY A 51 1.56 -17.45 12.91
C GLY A 51 0.60 -16.36 13.36
N LEU A 52 -0.64 -16.39 12.86
CA LEU A 52 -1.76 -15.58 13.37
C LEU A 52 -1.92 -15.68 14.90
N ALA A 53 -1.41 -16.75 15.52
CA ALA A 53 -1.36 -16.92 16.97
C ALA A 53 -0.34 -15.99 17.68
N ALA A 54 0.82 -15.68 17.09
CA ALA A 54 1.77 -14.71 17.65
C ALA A 54 1.24 -13.27 17.53
N ALA A 55 0.48 -12.99 16.47
CA ALA A 55 -0.24 -11.73 16.27
C ALA A 55 -1.17 -11.37 17.43
N ALA A 56 -1.80 -12.37 18.05
CA ALA A 56 -2.72 -12.21 19.17
C ALA A 56 -2.04 -11.82 20.49
N VAL A 57 -0.71 -11.91 20.56
CA VAL A 57 0.08 -11.69 21.78
C VAL A 57 1.01 -10.48 21.63
N SER A 58 0.51 -9.25 21.61
CA SER A 58 1.21 -8.13 22.27
C SER A 58 0.42 -6.82 22.24
N GLY A 59 0.10 -6.31 23.42
CA GLY A 59 -0.55 -5.02 23.65
C GLY A 59 0.37 -3.80 23.53
N ASP A 60 1.65 -3.97 23.22
CA ASP A 60 2.58 -2.87 22.92
C ASP A 60 3.82 -3.40 22.17
N SER A 61 3.98 -3.02 20.91
CA SER A 61 5.06 -3.46 20.00
C SER A 61 6.36 -2.75 20.28
N ARG A 62 6.33 -1.66 21.05
CA ARG A 62 7.54 -0.95 21.49
C ARG A 62 8.42 -1.84 22.36
N ASN A 63 7.88 -2.91 22.94
CA ASN A 63 8.61 -3.87 23.76
C ASN A 63 8.84 -5.24 23.10
N ASP A 64 8.37 -5.49 21.88
CA ASP A 64 8.43 -6.81 21.23
C ASP A 64 9.37 -6.80 20.02
N ASP A 65 10.18 -7.85 19.81
CA ASP A 65 11.26 -7.91 18.79
C ASP A 65 10.79 -7.98 17.32
N ARG A 66 9.57 -7.50 17.07
CA ARG A 66 8.93 -7.50 15.75
C ARG A 66 9.46 -6.38 14.89
N ALA A 67 9.39 -6.60 13.58
CA ALA A 67 9.65 -5.55 12.61
C ALA A 67 8.64 -4.40 12.79
N LEU A 68 9.08 -3.17 12.51
CA LEU A 68 8.23 -1.99 12.51
C LEU A 68 8.22 -1.35 11.13
N VAL A 69 7.04 -1.01 10.63
CA VAL A 69 6.96 -0.14 9.43
C VAL A 69 6.96 1.30 9.91
N VAL A 70 7.94 2.06 9.48
CA VAL A 70 8.14 3.45 9.87
C VAL A 70 7.93 4.35 8.67
N TRP A 71 7.11 5.37 8.81
CA TRP A 71 6.97 6.37 7.76
C TRP A 71 8.27 7.20 7.66
N ALA A 72 8.97 7.05 6.55
CA ALA A 72 10.29 7.61 6.31
C ALA A 72 10.24 8.96 5.57
N GLY A 73 9.07 9.36 5.05
CA GLY A 73 8.80 10.68 4.50
C GLY A 73 8.02 10.68 3.18
N ASP A 74 7.74 11.88 2.71
CA ASP A 74 7.07 12.11 1.41
C ASP A 74 8.10 12.50 0.36
N PHE A 75 8.08 11.82 -0.78
CA PHE A 75 8.79 12.27 -1.97
C PHE A 75 7.93 13.23 -2.76
N LYS A 76 8.38 14.48 -2.86
CA LYS A 76 7.71 15.55 -3.60
C LYS A 76 8.54 15.95 -4.80
N MET A 77 7.87 16.14 -5.93
CA MET A 77 8.48 16.72 -7.12
C MET A 77 8.52 18.24 -6.98
N LYS A 78 9.71 18.82 -6.78
CA LYS A 78 9.89 20.27 -6.70
C LYS A 78 10.87 20.74 -7.77
N GLY A 79 10.39 21.54 -8.72
CA GLY A 79 11.24 22.08 -9.79
C GLY A 79 11.84 21.01 -10.71
N GLY A 80 11.14 19.88 -10.90
CA GLY A 80 11.61 18.77 -11.73
C GLY A 80 12.63 17.83 -11.08
N LYS A 81 12.98 18.06 -9.80
CA LYS A 81 13.82 17.17 -9.00
C LYS A 81 13.00 16.50 -7.91
N LEU A 82 13.41 15.29 -7.55
CA LEU A 82 12.86 14.53 -6.44
C LEU A 82 13.45 15.08 -5.14
N SER A 83 12.60 15.46 -4.20
CA SER A 83 13.03 15.89 -2.86
C SER A 83 12.27 15.08 -1.83
N LEU A 84 13.01 14.44 -0.92
CA LEU A 84 12.42 13.87 0.28
C LEU A 84 12.05 15.02 1.22
N ALA A 85 10.76 15.29 1.34
CA ALA A 85 10.22 16.05 2.46
C ALA A 85 10.22 15.13 3.68
N ALA A 86 11.42 14.90 4.22
CA ALA A 86 11.58 14.13 5.44
C ALA A 86 10.91 14.90 6.58
N THR A 87 9.94 14.28 7.24
CA THR A 87 9.71 14.63 8.63
C THR A 87 10.79 13.87 9.40
N PRO A 88 11.65 14.55 10.18
CA PRO A 88 12.60 13.84 11.02
C PRO A 88 11.78 13.02 12.01
N VAL A 89 11.63 11.73 11.75
CA VAL A 89 11.22 10.79 12.77
C VAL A 89 12.33 10.88 13.81
N LYS A 90 12.00 11.39 14.99
CA LYS A 90 12.94 11.33 16.11
C LYS A 90 13.36 9.87 16.21
N ALA A 91 14.67 9.61 16.10
CA ALA A 91 15.24 8.29 16.31
C ALA A 91 14.54 7.67 17.53
N VAL A 92 13.66 6.72 17.27
CA VAL A 92 12.98 6.03 18.36
C VAL A 92 14.08 5.16 18.91
N SER A 93 14.58 5.47 20.11
CA SER A 93 15.62 4.70 20.77
C SER A 93 15.03 3.33 21.14
N LEU A 94 14.89 2.46 20.16
CA LEU A 94 14.52 1.07 20.34
C LEU A 94 15.79 0.24 20.35
N PRO A 95 15.85 -0.88 21.10
CA PRO A 95 16.89 -1.87 20.91
C PRO A 95 16.91 -2.31 19.43
N GLN A 96 18.09 -2.68 18.90
CA GLN A 96 18.29 -3.06 17.49
C GLN A 96 17.14 -3.91 16.96
N ARG A 97 16.35 -3.36 16.02
CA ARG A 97 15.19 -4.03 15.43
C ARG A 97 15.18 -3.89 13.92
N GLU A 98 14.42 -4.77 13.28
CA GLU A 98 14.14 -4.69 11.85
C GLU A 98 13.17 -3.52 11.59
N ILE A 99 13.60 -2.56 10.78
CA ILE A 99 12.79 -1.42 10.34
C ILE A 99 12.49 -1.56 8.86
N ILE A 100 11.22 -1.35 8.53
CA ILE A 100 10.71 -1.27 7.17
C ILE A 100 10.39 0.18 6.87
N LEU A 101 11.04 0.76 5.86
CA LEU A 101 10.88 2.17 5.54
C LEU A 101 9.73 2.38 4.55
N LEU A 102 8.70 3.10 4.95
CA LEU A 102 7.57 3.47 4.10
C LEU A 102 7.76 4.88 3.53
N TYR A 103 7.71 5.00 2.21
CA TYR A 103 7.76 6.28 1.51
C TYR A 103 6.47 6.52 0.73
N THR A 104 5.95 7.75 0.81
CA THR A 104 4.81 8.16 -0.01
C THR A 104 5.29 8.95 -1.23
N LEU A 105 4.75 8.64 -2.40
CA LEU A 105 5.11 9.24 -3.68
C LEU A 105 3.85 9.87 -4.30
N ASP A 106 3.88 11.19 -4.50
CA ASP A 106 2.78 11.90 -5.21
C ASP A 106 2.72 11.50 -6.69
N ALA A 107 3.87 11.17 -7.28
CA ALA A 107 4.03 10.70 -8.66
C ALA A 107 5.31 9.87 -8.77
N MET A 108 5.35 8.95 -9.75
CA MET A 108 6.59 8.25 -10.05
C MET A 108 7.64 9.21 -10.64
N PRO A 109 8.87 9.27 -10.10
CA PRO A 109 9.91 10.11 -10.65
C PRO A 109 10.35 9.59 -12.03
N LYS A 110 10.72 10.52 -12.91
CA LYS A 110 11.24 10.18 -14.24
C LYS A 110 12.60 9.46 -14.19
N SER A 111 13.37 9.72 -13.13
CA SER A 111 14.68 9.12 -12.88
C SER A 111 14.59 8.11 -11.75
N VAL A 112 14.69 6.82 -12.08
CA VAL A 112 14.81 5.73 -11.09
C VAL A 112 16.09 5.88 -10.29
N GLU A 113 17.16 6.35 -10.92
CA GLU A 113 18.47 6.54 -10.29
C GLU A 113 18.38 7.54 -9.15
N GLU A 114 17.71 8.67 -9.37
CA GLU A 114 17.49 9.69 -8.33
C GLU A 114 16.64 9.13 -7.19
N LEU A 115 15.61 8.32 -7.48
CA LEU A 115 14.82 7.64 -6.46
C LEU A 115 15.67 6.66 -5.64
N ALA A 116 16.45 5.80 -6.31
CA ALA A 116 17.31 4.82 -5.68
C ALA A 116 18.35 5.47 -4.76
N GLU A 117 19.02 6.52 -5.23
CA GLU A 117 20.01 7.27 -4.45
C GLU A 117 19.40 7.86 -3.17
N ASN A 118 18.22 8.49 -3.28
CA ASN A 118 17.54 9.06 -2.11
C ASN A 118 17.07 7.98 -1.12
N LEU A 119 16.51 6.87 -1.62
CA LEU A 119 16.09 5.74 -0.78
C LEU A 119 17.29 5.14 -0.04
N ALA A 120 18.40 4.91 -0.74
CA ALA A 120 19.62 4.38 -0.16
C ALA A 120 20.23 5.33 0.88
N ALA A 121 20.33 6.63 0.57
CA ALA A 121 20.88 7.62 1.50
C ALA A 121 20.08 7.70 2.81
N ASN A 122 18.75 7.65 2.71
CA ASN A 122 17.91 7.63 3.90
C ASN A 122 18.05 6.30 4.66
N ALA A 123 18.02 5.15 3.97
CA ALA A 123 18.23 3.84 4.60
C ALA A 123 19.56 3.75 5.36
N GLU A 124 20.66 4.30 4.81
CA GLU A 124 21.95 4.38 5.50
C GLU A 124 21.89 5.30 6.73
N THR A 125 21.07 6.36 6.71
CA THR A 125 20.85 7.21 7.89
C THR A 125 20.23 6.42 9.04
N TRP A 126 19.27 5.55 8.76
CA TRP A 126 18.66 4.64 9.76
C TRP A 126 19.65 3.56 10.24
N LYS A 127 20.39 2.92 9.33
CA LYS A 127 21.41 1.94 9.72
C LYS A 127 22.49 2.54 10.63
N ASN A 128 22.91 3.78 10.36
CA ASN A 128 23.87 4.50 11.20
C ASN A 128 23.33 4.83 12.60
N GLN A 129 22.01 4.74 12.83
CA GLN A 129 21.38 4.87 14.14
C GLN A 129 21.29 3.52 14.89
N GLY A 130 21.67 2.41 14.25
CA GLY A 130 21.69 1.07 14.83
C GLY A 130 20.57 0.15 14.35
N ASP A 131 19.74 0.57 13.39
CA ASP A 131 18.60 -0.19 12.89
C ASP A 131 18.96 -1.16 11.76
N LEU A 132 18.20 -2.25 11.63
CA LEU A 132 18.32 -3.19 10.51
C LEU A 132 17.27 -2.88 9.45
N VAL A 133 17.68 -2.27 8.34
CA VAL A 133 16.77 -1.93 7.23
C VAL A 133 16.88 -2.97 6.11
N ASN A 134 15.85 -3.80 5.96
CA ASN A 134 15.80 -4.88 4.95
C ASN A 134 14.72 -4.67 3.88
N ASP A 135 13.62 -4.01 4.24
CA ASP A 135 12.46 -3.81 3.37
C ASP A 135 12.19 -2.30 3.18
N ILE A 136 11.84 -1.92 1.96
CA ILE A 136 11.40 -0.57 1.58
C ILE A 136 10.03 -0.67 0.95
N TYR A 137 9.06 0.05 1.51
CA TYR A 137 7.70 0.11 1.03
C TYR A 137 7.42 1.44 0.33
N LEU A 138 6.77 1.37 -0.82
CA LEU A 138 6.38 2.54 -1.60
C LEU A 138 4.87 2.66 -1.65
N ASP A 139 4.35 3.80 -1.24
CA ASP A 139 2.96 4.21 -1.42
C ASP A 139 2.86 5.24 -2.54
N GLY A 140 2.64 4.73 -3.75
CA GLY A 140 2.58 5.54 -4.96
C GLY A 140 1.16 5.89 -5.41
N PRO A 141 1.04 6.52 -6.59
CA PRO A 141 -0.25 6.79 -7.21
C PRO A 141 -0.97 5.48 -7.55
N ASP A 142 -2.28 5.45 -7.32
CA ASP A 142 -3.14 4.28 -7.48
C ASP A 142 -4.07 4.40 -8.70
N ASP A 143 -3.90 5.45 -9.49
CA ASP A 143 -4.48 5.50 -10.83
C ASP A 143 -3.79 4.48 -11.75
N LYS A 144 -4.47 4.12 -12.83
CA LYS A 144 -4.00 3.09 -13.78
C LYS A 144 -2.60 3.40 -14.31
N LYS A 145 -2.29 4.66 -14.61
CA LYS A 145 -1.01 5.05 -15.19
C LYS A 145 0.09 4.96 -14.13
N GLY A 146 -0.13 5.55 -12.96
CA GLY A 146 0.84 5.56 -11.87
C GLY A 146 1.14 4.15 -11.34
N LEU A 147 0.14 3.27 -11.24
CA LEU A 147 0.36 1.88 -10.84
C LEU A 147 1.16 1.11 -11.90
N THR A 148 0.88 1.32 -13.19
CA THR A 148 1.65 0.69 -14.28
C THR A 148 3.11 1.15 -14.22
N GLU A 149 3.34 2.46 -14.09
CA GLU A 149 4.69 3.03 -13.96
C GLU A 149 5.39 2.46 -12.72
N MET A 150 4.71 2.38 -11.57
CA MET A 150 5.29 1.84 -10.33
C MET A 150 5.71 0.37 -10.47
N LEU A 151 4.88 -0.47 -11.08
CA LEU A 151 5.20 -1.88 -11.35
C LEU A 151 6.38 -2.02 -12.33
N GLU A 152 6.42 -1.21 -13.39
CA GLU A 152 7.51 -1.19 -14.36
C GLU A 152 8.85 -0.77 -13.74
N GLN A 153 8.84 0.16 -12.76
CA GLN A 153 10.05 0.62 -12.09
C GLN A 153 10.56 -0.31 -10.98
N CYS A 154 9.80 -1.33 -10.55
CA CYS A 154 10.23 -2.23 -9.47
C CYS A 154 11.56 -2.94 -9.77
N ASN A 155 11.74 -3.44 -11.00
CA ASN A 155 12.99 -4.12 -11.39
C ASN A 155 14.18 -3.16 -11.52
N PRO A 156 14.08 -2.06 -12.28
CA PRO A 156 15.14 -1.04 -12.33
C PRO A 156 15.55 -0.52 -10.94
N LEU A 157 14.57 -0.31 -10.05
CA LEU A 157 14.83 0.20 -8.71
C LEU A 157 15.64 -0.80 -7.88
N ARG A 158 15.32 -2.09 -7.98
CA ARG A 158 16.08 -3.15 -7.30
C ARG A 158 17.50 -3.29 -7.80
N GLU A 159 17.70 -3.21 -9.11
CA GLU A 159 19.03 -3.25 -9.71
C GLU A 159 19.90 -2.09 -9.19
N LYS A 160 19.34 -0.89 -9.11
CA LYS A 160 20.03 0.31 -8.60
C LYS A 160 20.29 0.27 -7.10
N LEU A 161 19.42 -0.36 -6.32
CA LEU A 161 19.66 -0.63 -4.91
C LEU A 161 20.57 -1.85 -4.66
N HIS A 162 21.22 -2.39 -5.70
CA HIS A 162 22.17 -3.50 -5.64
C HIS A 162 21.66 -4.78 -4.94
N ASN A 163 20.35 -5.06 -5.03
CA ASN A 163 19.69 -6.16 -4.30
C ASN A 163 19.83 -6.09 -2.77
N GLY A 164 20.23 -4.95 -2.20
CA GLY A 164 20.40 -4.79 -0.75
C GLY A 164 19.09 -4.71 0.02
N TYR A 165 17.97 -4.45 -0.67
CA TYR A 165 16.65 -4.28 -0.07
C TYR A 165 15.59 -5.04 -0.85
N TRP A 166 14.58 -5.51 -0.13
CA TRP A 166 13.33 -6.01 -0.69
C TRP A 166 12.31 -4.89 -0.80
N PHE A 167 11.38 -5.01 -1.77
CA PHE A 167 10.37 -3.99 -2.02
C PHE A 167 8.96 -4.49 -1.71
N GLY A 168 8.18 -3.60 -1.14
CA GLY A 168 6.73 -3.72 -1.10
C GLY A 168 6.07 -2.50 -1.72
N ILE A 169 4.86 -2.66 -2.25
CA ILE A 169 4.08 -1.53 -2.76
C ILE A 169 2.71 -1.51 -2.10
N PHE A 170 2.29 -0.32 -1.65
CA PHE A 170 0.92 -0.06 -1.24
C PHE A 170 0.08 0.19 -2.48
N LEU A 171 -1.09 -0.43 -2.50
CA LEU A 171 -2.02 -0.33 -3.62
C LEU A 171 -3.44 -0.66 -3.17
N SER A 172 -4.43 -0.15 -3.90
CA SER A 172 -5.82 -0.53 -3.69
C SER A 172 -6.17 -1.74 -4.55
N ARG A 173 -7.03 -2.62 -4.04
CA ARG A 173 -7.55 -3.75 -4.82
C ARG A 173 -8.21 -3.28 -6.12
N LYS A 174 -8.96 -2.17 -6.06
CA LYS A 174 -9.58 -1.53 -7.23
C LYS A 174 -8.54 -1.22 -8.30
N ALA A 175 -7.38 -0.65 -7.93
CA ALA A 175 -6.35 -0.30 -8.89
C ALA A 175 -5.83 -1.54 -9.65
N ILE A 176 -5.48 -2.62 -8.93
CA ILE A 176 -5.05 -3.89 -9.55
C ILE A 176 -6.14 -4.49 -10.45
N GLU A 177 -7.39 -4.48 -10.00
CA GLU A 177 -8.50 -5.05 -10.78
C GLU A 177 -8.73 -4.31 -12.10
N THR A 178 -8.34 -3.02 -12.19
CA THR A 178 -8.44 -2.20 -13.40
C THR A 178 -7.21 -2.26 -14.32
N LEU A 179 -6.13 -2.93 -13.92
CA LEU A 179 -4.93 -3.02 -14.74
C LEU A 179 -5.15 -3.90 -15.98
N PRO A 180 -4.76 -3.42 -17.19
CA PRO A 180 -4.73 -4.28 -18.37
C PRO A 180 -3.65 -5.33 -18.20
N ASP A 181 -3.90 -6.57 -18.62
CA ASP A 181 -2.94 -7.67 -18.51
C ASP A 181 -2.34 -7.82 -17.09
N ARG A 182 -3.16 -7.61 -16.05
CA ARG A 182 -2.71 -7.53 -14.64
C ARG A 182 -1.73 -8.63 -14.24
N GLN A 183 -1.99 -9.88 -14.65
CA GLN A 183 -1.14 -11.01 -14.29
C GLN A 183 0.25 -10.84 -14.87
N LYS A 184 0.36 -10.48 -16.14
CA LYS A 184 1.64 -10.22 -16.79
C LYS A 184 2.42 -9.08 -16.13
N GLN A 185 1.73 -8.01 -15.72
CA GLN A 185 2.39 -6.90 -15.01
C GLN A 185 2.91 -7.32 -13.63
N ILE A 186 2.10 -8.08 -12.90
CA ILE A 186 2.44 -8.66 -11.59
C ILE A 186 3.61 -9.64 -11.74
N ASP A 187 3.57 -10.56 -12.70
CA ASP A 187 4.63 -11.53 -12.98
C ASP A 187 5.95 -10.83 -13.33
N ASN A 188 5.88 -9.75 -14.12
CA ASN A 188 7.07 -8.95 -14.45
C ASN A 188 7.66 -8.28 -13.22
N ALA A 189 6.82 -7.72 -12.34
CA ALA A 189 7.26 -7.09 -11.11
C ALA A 189 7.74 -8.10 -10.06
N SER A 190 7.24 -9.35 -10.08
CA SER A 190 7.48 -10.39 -9.06
C SER A 190 8.95 -10.76 -8.84
N LYS A 191 9.81 -10.50 -9.84
CA LYS A 191 11.27 -10.69 -9.70
C LYS A 191 11.88 -9.78 -8.65
N SER A 192 11.26 -8.63 -8.40
CA SER A 192 11.77 -7.59 -7.50
C SER A 192 10.82 -7.23 -6.38
N LEU A 193 9.52 -7.29 -6.64
CA LEU A 193 8.46 -7.01 -5.70
C LEU A 193 8.25 -8.21 -4.77
N ARG A 194 8.50 -8.02 -3.48
CA ARG A 194 8.32 -9.05 -2.43
C ARG A 194 6.88 -9.11 -1.93
N THR A 195 6.24 -7.94 -1.76
CA THR A 195 4.95 -7.87 -1.05
C THR A 195 4.02 -6.81 -1.62
N MET A 196 2.77 -7.19 -1.89
CA MET A 196 1.69 -6.23 -2.15
C MET A 196 0.97 -5.87 -0.86
N ILE A 197 0.74 -4.60 -0.61
CA ILE A 197 0.18 -4.12 0.65
C ILE A 197 -1.15 -3.45 0.35
N PHE A 198 -2.22 -4.01 0.89
CA PHE A 198 -3.57 -3.53 0.67
C PHE A 198 -4.13 -2.89 1.93
N ASN A 199 -4.70 -1.70 1.81
CA ASN A 199 -5.57 -1.20 2.87
C ASN A 199 -6.86 -2.04 2.86
N ALA A 200 -7.15 -2.72 3.97
CA ALA A 200 -8.29 -3.63 4.06
C ALA A 200 -9.62 -2.92 3.84
N LYS A 201 -9.80 -1.74 4.45
CA LYS A 201 -11.03 -0.94 4.34
C LYS A 201 -11.27 -0.43 2.92
N GLU A 202 -10.22 -0.07 2.20
CA GLU A 202 -10.32 0.36 0.79
C GLU A 202 -10.51 -0.82 -0.17
N SER A 203 -10.08 -2.03 0.24
CA SER A 203 -10.06 -3.23 -0.61
C SER A 203 -11.28 -4.13 -0.42
N GLN A 204 -12.04 -3.93 0.66
CA GLN A 204 -13.21 -4.72 0.99
C GLN A 204 -14.43 -4.24 0.21
N GLN A 205 -15.07 -5.15 -0.51
CA GLN A 205 -16.36 -4.88 -1.16
C GLN A 205 -17.47 -4.77 -0.11
N PRO A 206 -18.60 -4.08 -0.41
CA PRO A 206 -19.75 -4.10 0.47
C PRO A 206 -20.15 -5.54 0.82
N ASP A 207 -20.36 -5.80 2.11
CA ASP A 207 -20.73 -7.11 2.67
C ASP A 207 -19.71 -8.24 2.52
N GLU A 208 -18.53 -7.98 1.93
CA GLU A 208 -17.44 -8.96 1.86
C GLU A 208 -16.85 -9.18 3.25
N LYS A 209 -16.61 -10.43 3.65
CA LYS A 209 -15.91 -10.70 4.92
C LYS A 209 -14.40 -10.65 4.72
N LEU A 210 -13.67 -10.38 5.79
CA LEU A 210 -12.20 -10.31 5.78
C LEU A 210 -11.58 -11.61 5.21
N GLU A 211 -12.08 -12.78 5.64
CA GLU A 211 -11.60 -14.07 5.13
C GLU A 211 -11.81 -14.23 3.61
N ASP A 212 -12.94 -13.76 3.09
CA ASP A 212 -13.27 -13.85 1.66
C ASP A 212 -12.35 -12.92 0.85
N MET A 213 -12.05 -11.73 1.40
CA MET A 213 -11.10 -10.80 0.79
C MET A 213 -9.70 -11.43 0.72
N ILE A 214 -9.19 -11.99 1.82
CA ILE A 214 -7.87 -12.64 1.86
C ILE A 214 -7.78 -13.75 0.81
N GLN A 215 -8.79 -14.63 0.72
CA GLN A 215 -8.82 -15.71 -0.27
C GLN A 215 -8.85 -15.19 -1.72
N LYS A 216 -9.46 -14.02 -1.97
CA LYS A 216 -9.46 -13.41 -3.31
C LYS A 216 -8.11 -12.80 -3.66
N LEU A 217 -7.44 -12.16 -2.71
CA LEU A 217 -6.12 -11.56 -2.92
C LEU A 217 -5.03 -12.61 -3.14
N ASP A 218 -5.15 -13.79 -2.52
CA ASP A 218 -4.22 -14.91 -2.70
C ASP A 218 -4.08 -15.36 -4.18
N LYS A 219 -5.10 -15.10 -4.99
CA LYS A 219 -5.12 -15.41 -6.43
C LYS A 219 -4.16 -14.57 -7.27
N TYR A 220 -3.55 -13.53 -6.71
CA TYR A 220 -2.57 -12.70 -7.43
C TYR A 220 -1.15 -13.27 -7.41
N GLU A 221 -0.94 -14.45 -6.83
CA GLU A 221 0.31 -15.23 -6.85
C GLU A 221 1.57 -14.54 -6.26
N LEU A 222 1.41 -13.34 -5.71
CA LEU A 222 2.43 -12.61 -4.97
C LEU A 222 2.08 -12.54 -3.48
N PRO A 223 3.08 -12.60 -2.58
CA PRO A 223 2.85 -12.39 -1.17
C PRO A 223 2.15 -11.06 -0.92
N PHE A 224 1.17 -11.05 -0.01
CA PHE A 224 0.41 -9.83 0.29
C PHE A 224 0.13 -9.65 1.77
N MET A 225 0.00 -8.39 2.17
CA MET A 225 -0.34 -7.98 3.53
C MET A 225 -1.53 -7.06 3.56
N LEU A 226 -2.22 -7.05 4.70
CA LEU A 226 -3.36 -6.17 4.94
C LEU A 226 -3.04 -5.11 5.99
N VAL A 227 -3.23 -3.85 5.63
CA VAL A 227 -3.24 -2.74 6.58
C VAL A 227 -4.60 -2.67 7.23
N MET A 228 -4.63 -2.73 8.56
CA MET A 228 -5.86 -2.77 9.36
C MET A 228 -5.88 -1.61 10.35
N GLU A 229 -7.00 -0.88 10.39
CA GLU A 229 -7.28 0.11 11.45
C GLU A 229 -7.59 -0.57 12.79
N ASP A 230 -8.28 -1.72 12.74
CA ASP A 230 -8.65 -2.51 13.91
C ASP A 230 -7.90 -3.85 13.94
N THR A 231 -7.49 -4.28 15.13
CA THR A 231 -6.89 -5.62 15.30
C THR A 231 -7.97 -6.69 15.06
N PRO A 232 -7.81 -7.60 14.07
CA PRO A 232 -8.81 -8.62 13.81
C PRO A 232 -8.79 -9.70 14.90
N ASP A 233 -9.90 -10.42 15.03
CA ASP A 233 -9.96 -11.64 15.85
C ASP A 233 -9.15 -12.75 15.16
N PHE A 234 -7.84 -12.79 15.45
CA PHE A 234 -6.90 -13.69 14.82
C PHE A 234 -7.26 -15.17 15.03
N ALA A 235 -7.77 -15.53 16.21
CA ALA A 235 -8.15 -16.91 16.50
C ALA A 235 -9.32 -17.35 15.60
N ARG A 236 -10.35 -16.51 15.48
CA ARG A 236 -11.48 -16.77 14.59
C ARG A 236 -11.07 -16.75 13.13
N LEU A 237 -10.20 -15.82 12.74
CA LEU A 237 -9.72 -15.72 11.36
C LEU A 237 -8.91 -16.96 10.97
N GLN A 238 -8.01 -17.42 11.84
CA GLN A 238 -7.23 -18.65 11.62
C GLN A 238 -8.12 -19.88 11.52
N GLN A 239 -9.22 -19.97 12.28
CA GLN A 239 -10.16 -21.07 12.14
C GLN A 239 -10.87 -21.08 10.78
N ARG A 240 -11.14 -19.90 10.21
CA ARG A 240 -11.85 -19.75 8.93
C ARG A 240 -10.94 -19.89 7.71
N LEU A 241 -9.68 -19.51 7.83
CA LEU A 241 -8.66 -19.63 6.80
C LEU A 241 -7.92 -20.97 6.89
N LYS A 242 -8.61 -22.11 7.06
CA LYS A 242 -7.97 -23.44 7.02
C LYS A 242 -8.38 -24.18 5.73
N PRO A 243 -7.43 -24.53 4.83
CA PRO A 243 -5.99 -24.26 4.89
C PRO A 243 -5.64 -22.77 4.74
N GLU A 244 -4.51 -22.37 5.30
CA GLU A 244 -4.04 -20.97 5.25
C GLU A 244 -3.66 -20.59 3.82
N PRO A 245 -4.07 -19.41 3.32
CA PRO A 245 -3.68 -18.94 2.00
C PRO A 245 -2.16 -18.89 1.86
N GLU A 246 -1.62 -19.42 0.76
CA GLU A 246 -0.17 -19.62 0.59
C GLU A 246 0.61 -18.30 0.53
N ARG A 247 -0.05 -17.23 0.06
CA ARG A 247 0.58 -15.93 -0.20
C ARG A 247 0.20 -14.88 0.84
N PHE A 248 -0.64 -15.22 1.81
CA PHE A 248 -0.95 -14.27 2.86
C PHE A 248 0.26 -14.12 3.80
N ALA A 249 0.87 -12.93 3.80
CA ALA A 249 2.08 -12.61 4.53
C ALA A 249 1.83 -11.94 5.89
N GLY A 250 0.58 -11.57 6.19
CA GLY A 250 0.16 -11.05 7.49
C GLY A 250 -0.44 -9.65 7.46
N PHE A 251 -0.24 -8.90 8.56
CA PHE A 251 -0.91 -7.62 8.81
C PHE A 251 0.06 -6.49 9.12
N ILE A 252 -0.33 -5.28 8.72
CA ILE A 252 0.24 -4.02 9.19
C ILE A 252 -0.84 -3.35 10.04
N LEU A 253 -0.65 -3.29 11.36
CA LEU A 253 -1.65 -2.75 12.27
C LEU A 253 -1.41 -1.27 12.52
N ILE A 254 -2.44 -0.47 12.30
CA ILE A 254 -2.45 0.94 12.66
C ILE A 254 -2.84 1.04 14.13
N LYS A 255 -1.89 1.41 15.01
CA LYS A 255 -2.21 1.65 16.41
C LYS A 255 -2.84 3.03 16.59
N ASP A 256 -4.06 3.05 17.10
CA ASP A 256 -4.84 4.25 17.32
C ASP A 256 -4.15 5.22 18.31
N LYS A 257 -4.32 6.54 18.11
CA LYS A 257 -3.73 7.62 18.92
C LYS A 257 -4.39 7.77 20.31
N THR A 258 -4.86 6.70 20.91
CA THR A 258 -5.52 6.71 22.22
C THR A 258 -4.55 6.25 23.30
N ASN A 259 -3.55 7.09 23.60
CA ASN A 259 -2.93 7.30 24.93
C ASN A 259 -1.68 8.21 24.87
N THR A 260 -1.81 9.36 24.23
CA THR A 260 -0.98 10.53 24.57
C THR A 260 -1.89 11.58 25.19
N GLN A 261 -2.26 11.35 26.45
CA GLN A 261 -2.56 12.42 27.40
C GLN A 261 -1.50 12.36 28.51
#